data_AF-A0A0V0Z4V2-F1
#
_entry.id   AF-A0A0V0Z4V2-F1
#
_cell.length_a   1.000
_cell.length_b   1.000
_cell.length_c   1.000
_cell.angle_alpha   90.00
_cell.angle_beta   90.00
_cell.angle_gamma   90.00
#
_symmetry.space_group_name_H-M   'P 1'
#
loop_
_entity.id
_entity.type
_entity.pdbx_description
1 polymer ?
#
loop_
_entity_poly.entity_id
_entity_poly.type
_entity_poly.pdbx_seq_one_letter_code
_entity_poly.pdbx_strand_id
1 'polypeptide(L)'
;MEEVAPIAVADSTLLAPEEVKEKAVHLPMAPEEMTRTDRNRARRKLKRMKRLRAKHQANNSSKQLVPKDKMKLLQKVGTVRTAKTFDNEKHTTKSTAFFERMK
;
A
#
# COMPACT_ATOMS: atom_id res chain seq x y z
N MET A 1 35.96 32.57 -21.48
CA MET A 1 34.94 31.72 -22.11
C MET A 1 34.63 30.63 -21.12
N GLU A 2 33.44 30.64 -20.54
CA GLU A 2 32.94 29.53 -19.74
C GLU A 2 31.51 29.27 -20.22
N GLU A 3 31.25 28.07 -20.72
CA GLU A 3 29.90 27.63 -21.04
C GLU A 3 29.28 27.08 -19.74
N VAL A 4 28.31 27.83 -19.21
CA VAL A 4 27.76 27.64 -17.85
C VAL A 4 26.62 26.61 -17.80
N ALA A 5 26.11 26.13 -18.94
CA ALA A 5 25.17 25.01 -18.98
C ALA A 5 25.12 24.35 -20.38
N PRO A 6 24.87 23.02 -20.46
CA PRO A 6 24.56 22.36 -21.72
C PRO A 6 23.28 22.94 -22.34
N ILE A 7 23.39 23.43 -23.58
CA ILE A 7 22.33 24.15 -24.33
C ILE A 7 21.14 23.24 -24.69
N ALA A 8 21.36 21.93 -24.80
CA ALA A 8 20.33 20.94 -25.09
C ALA A 8 20.53 19.71 -24.21
N VAL A 9 19.72 19.61 -23.16
CA VAL A 9 19.63 18.43 -22.29
C VAL A 9 18.32 17.74 -22.64
N ALA A 10 18.38 16.47 -23.04
CA ALA A 10 17.18 15.68 -23.27
C ALA A 10 16.51 15.38 -21.93
N ASP A 11 15.18 15.46 -21.86
CA ASP A 11 14.42 15.18 -20.62
C ASP A 11 14.75 13.80 -20.03
N SER A 12 15.10 12.83 -20.87
CA SER A 12 15.53 11.48 -20.45
C SER A 12 16.82 11.46 -19.62
N THR A 13 17.66 12.50 -19.72
CA THR A 13 18.91 12.62 -18.95
C THR A 13 18.73 13.32 -17.60
N LEU A 14 17.58 13.99 -17.40
CA LEU A 14 17.22 14.59 -16.11
C LEU A 14 16.67 13.56 -15.13
N LEU A 15 16.07 12.48 -15.65
CA LEU A 15 15.46 11.43 -14.85
C LEU A 15 16.50 10.39 -14.41
N ALA A 16 16.51 10.04 -13.13
CA ALA A 16 17.40 8.99 -12.65
C ALA A 16 16.93 7.62 -13.20
N PRO A 17 17.84 6.67 -13.47
CA PRO A 17 17.45 5.34 -13.94
C PRO A 17 16.45 4.62 -13.04
N GLU A 18 16.49 4.87 -11.72
CA GLU A 18 15.57 4.28 -10.74
C GLU A 18 14.15 4.88 -10.83
N GLU A 19 14.02 6.11 -11.30
CA GLU A 19 12.73 6.78 -11.57
C GLU A 19 12.18 6.38 -12.95
N VAL A 20 13.07 6.11 -13.93
CA VAL A 20 12.68 5.49 -15.21
C VAL A 20 12.19 4.07 -14.97
N LYS A 21 12.91 3.30 -14.13
CA LYS A 21 12.59 1.90 -13.84
C LYS A 21 13.13 1.49 -12.46
N GLU A 22 12.21 1.17 -11.56
CA GLU A 22 12.57 0.60 -10.26
C GLU A 22 13.26 -0.76 -10.44
N LYS A 23 14.35 -0.97 -9.68
CA LYS A 23 15.01 -2.27 -9.62
C LYS A 23 14.10 -3.28 -8.92
N ALA A 24 14.03 -4.49 -9.46
CA ALA A 24 13.35 -5.58 -8.77
C ALA A 24 14.01 -5.80 -7.40
N VAL A 25 13.20 -5.86 -6.33
CA VAL A 25 13.66 -5.98 -4.93
C VAL A 25 14.50 -7.24 -4.69
N HIS A 26 14.37 -8.23 -5.56
CA HIS A 26 15.10 -9.49 -5.56
C HIS A 26 15.26 -9.97 -7.01
N LEU A 27 16.34 -10.72 -7.25
CA LEU A 27 16.43 -11.56 -8.45
C LEU A 27 15.18 -12.44 -8.52
N PRO A 28 14.54 -12.55 -9.69
CA PRO A 28 13.39 -13.44 -9.85
C PRO A 28 13.87 -14.87 -9.57
N MET A 29 13.33 -15.49 -8.53
CA MET A 29 13.62 -16.87 -8.15
C MET A 29 12.30 -17.58 -7.92
N ALA A 30 12.14 -18.74 -8.54
CA ALA A 30 10.89 -19.48 -8.44
C ALA A 30 10.76 -20.11 -7.03
N PRO A 31 9.53 -20.29 -6.50
CA PRO A 31 9.32 -20.96 -5.21
C PRO A 31 9.85 -22.41 -5.15
N GLU A 32 9.93 -23.05 -6.31
CA GLU A 32 10.42 -24.42 -6.54
C GLU A 32 11.93 -24.51 -6.38
N GLU A 33 12.65 -23.48 -6.83
CA GLU A 33 14.11 -23.38 -6.72
C GLU A 33 14.56 -23.03 -5.29
N MET A 34 13.64 -22.58 -4.43
CA MET A 34 13.94 -22.25 -3.04
C MET A 34 14.21 -23.48 -2.19
N THR A 35 15.39 -23.51 -1.56
CA THR A 35 15.68 -24.46 -0.50
C THR A 35 14.72 -24.27 0.69
N ARG A 36 14.56 -25.30 1.52
CA ARG A 36 13.70 -25.24 2.73
C ARG A 36 14.17 -24.15 3.70
N THR A 37 15.48 -23.93 3.81
CA THR A 37 16.08 -22.91 4.68
C THR A 37 15.74 -21.50 4.19
N ASP A 38 15.81 -21.25 2.88
CA ASP A 38 15.47 -19.97 2.28
C ASP A 38 13.99 -19.65 2.42
N ARG A 39 13.12 -20.64 2.18
CA ARG A 39 11.67 -20.49 2.40
C ARG A 39 11.35 -20.11 3.84
N ASN A 40 12.02 -20.73 4.82
CA ASN A 40 11.88 -20.40 6.23
C ASN A 40 12.39 -18.98 6.55
N ARG A 41 13.51 -18.56 5.95
CA ARG A 41 14.07 -17.21 6.11
C ARG A 41 13.12 -16.15 5.54
N ALA A 42 12.61 -16.36 4.33
CA ALA A 42 11.62 -15.48 3.69
C ALA A 42 10.35 -15.34 4.56
N ARG A 43 9.82 -16.46 5.09
CA ARG A 43 8.68 -16.45 6.01
C ARG A 43 8.96 -15.64 7.28
N ARG A 44 10.14 -15.76 7.88
CA ARG A 44 10.53 -14.97 9.07
C ARG A 44 10.64 -13.47 8.74
N LYS A 45 11.23 -13.11 7.60
CA LYS A 45 11.30 -11.71 7.12
C LYS A 45 9.90 -11.13 6.94
N LEU A 46 9.00 -11.86 6.29
CA LEU A 46 7.60 -11.45 6.11
C LEU A 46 6.88 -11.25 7.45
N LYS A 47 7.01 -12.20 8.38
CA LYS A 47 6.42 -12.06 9.73
C LYS A 47 6.93 -10.82 10.46
N ARG A 48 8.23 -10.52 10.37
CA ARG A 48 8.83 -9.30 10.95
C ARG A 48 8.21 -8.04 10.35
N MET A 49 8.13 -7.96 9.02
CA MET A 49 7.57 -6.79 8.33
C MET A 49 6.08 -6.60 8.65
N LYS A 50 5.30 -7.69 8.70
CA LYS A 50 3.88 -7.63 9.09
C LYS A 50 3.71 -7.10 10.52
N ARG A 51 4.56 -7.53 11.46
CA ARG A 51 4.56 -7.03 12.84
C ARG A 51 4.88 -5.53 12.91
N LEU A 52 5.91 -5.09 12.17
CA LEU A 52 6.27 -3.67 12.11
C LEU A 52 5.15 -2.81 11.53
N ARG A 53 4.53 -3.25 10.43
CA ARG A 53 3.38 -2.56 9.83
C ARG A 53 2.20 -2.48 10.80
N ALA A 54 1.87 -3.57 11.49
CA ALA A 54 0.79 -3.59 12.47
C ALA A 54 1.07 -2.62 13.64
N LYS A 55 2.32 -2.60 14.16
CA LYS A 55 2.73 -1.64 15.20
C LYS A 55 2.60 -0.19 14.72
N HIS A 56 3.02 0.09 13.49
CA HIS A 56 2.92 1.43 12.90
C HIS A 56 1.45 1.86 12.71
N GLN A 57 0.59 0.97 12.23
CA GLN A 57 -0.85 1.24 12.11
C GLN A 57 -1.51 1.50 13.47
N ALA A 58 -1.20 0.71 14.50
CA ALA A 58 -1.69 0.94 15.85
C ALA A 58 -1.28 2.33 16.37
N ASN A 59 0.00 2.70 16.20
CA ASN A 59 0.52 4.00 16.59
C ASN A 59 -0.05 5.19 15.80
N ASN A 60 -0.50 4.97 14.56
CA ASN A 60 -1.11 6.02 13.75
C ASN A 60 -2.63 6.12 13.98
N SER A 61 -3.31 5.04 14.33
CA SER A 61 -4.72 5.08 14.74
C SER A 61 -4.94 5.87 16.03
N SER A 62 -3.95 5.90 16.93
CA SER A 62 -3.98 6.76 18.12
C SER A 62 -3.63 8.22 17.81
N LYS A 63 -2.93 8.48 16.70
CA LYS A 63 -2.64 9.82 16.16
C LYS A 63 -3.68 10.21 15.13
N GLN A 64 -4.96 10.32 15.53
CA GLN A 64 -5.93 11.00 14.68
C GLN A 64 -5.50 12.46 14.53
N LEU A 65 -5.11 12.86 13.32
CA LEU A 65 -4.68 14.23 12.99
C LEU A 65 -5.77 15.28 13.28
N VAL A 66 -7.03 14.84 13.34
CA VAL A 66 -8.19 15.67 13.65
C VAL A 66 -9.00 14.97 14.75
N PRO A 67 -9.27 15.62 15.89
CA PRO A 67 -10.17 15.10 16.92
C PRO A 67 -11.51 14.68 16.31
N LYS A 68 -12.09 13.57 16.79
CA LYS A 68 -13.37 13.02 16.29
C LYS A 68 -14.49 14.06 16.26
N ASP A 69 -14.50 14.97 17.23
CA ASP A 69 -15.52 16.02 17.35
C ASP A 69 -15.41 17.07 16.23
N LYS A 70 -14.19 17.44 15.84
CA LYS A 70 -13.95 18.35 14.71
C LYS A 70 -14.29 17.68 13.38
N MET A 71 -14.08 16.36 13.25
CA MET A 71 -14.47 15.61 12.05
C MET A 71 -15.99 15.53 11.88
N LYS A 72 -16.75 15.34 12.97
CA LYS A 72 -18.21 15.41 12.94
C LYS A 72 -18.72 16.79 12.51
N LEU A 73 -18.06 17.86 12.97
CA LEU A 73 -18.40 19.22 12.57
C LEU A 73 -18.14 19.43 11.06
N LEU A 74 -17.00 19.00 10.55
CA LEU A 74 -16.64 19.07 9.12
C LEU A 74 -17.61 18.28 8.21
N GLN A 75 -18.07 17.12 8.66
CA GLN A 75 -19.13 16.36 7.97
C GLN A 75 -20.47 17.11 8.00
N LYS A 76 -20.80 17.75 9.13
CA LYS A 76 -22.03 18.53 9.29
C LYS A 76 -22.05 19.81 8.45
N VAL A 77 -20.91 20.48 8.28
CA VAL A 77 -20.76 21.67 7.42
C VAL A 77 -20.56 21.32 5.94
N GLY A 78 -20.62 20.03 5.57
CA GLY A 78 -20.60 19.58 4.17
C GLY A 78 -19.26 19.72 3.44
N THR A 79 -18.19 20.08 4.15
CA THR A 79 -16.85 20.22 3.55
C THR A 79 -16.23 18.87 3.21
N VAL A 80 -16.64 17.81 3.91
CA VAL A 80 -16.21 16.43 3.63
C VAL A 80 -17.43 15.62 3.18
N ARG A 81 -17.49 15.30 1.89
CA ARG A 81 -18.48 14.34 1.37
C ARG A 81 -18.03 12.94 1.77
N THR A 82 -18.80 12.27 2.61
CA THR A 82 -18.64 10.83 2.80
C THR A 82 -19.22 10.14 1.56
N ALA A 83 -18.36 9.49 0.77
CA ALA A 83 -18.86 8.56 -0.23
C ALA A 83 -19.65 7.48 0.51
N LYS A 84 -20.95 7.31 0.18
CA LYS A 84 -21.72 6.17 0.64
C LYS A 84 -21.12 4.94 -0.05
N THR A 85 -20.24 4.23 0.62
CA THR A 85 -19.87 2.88 0.18
C THR A 85 -21.12 2.02 0.32
N PHE A 86 -21.56 1.38 -0.77
CA PHE A 86 -22.69 0.45 -0.78
C PHE A 86 -22.31 -0.92 -0.17
N ASP A 87 -21.37 -0.94 0.77
CA ASP A 87 -20.85 -2.16 1.39
C ASP A 87 -21.54 -2.39 2.74
N ASN A 88 -22.87 -2.41 2.75
CA ASN A 88 -23.67 -2.84 3.90
C ASN A 88 -24.32 -4.20 3.67
N GLU A 89 -23.81 -5.01 2.76
CA GLU A 89 -24.07 -6.45 2.79
C GLU A 89 -23.02 -7.07 3.70
N LYS A 90 -23.44 -7.54 4.88
CA LYS A 90 -22.58 -8.39 5.70
C LYS A 90 -22.11 -9.55 4.83
N HIS A 91 -20.83 -9.60 4.50
CA HIS A 91 -20.24 -10.77 3.85
C HIS A 91 -20.49 -11.97 4.77
N THR A 92 -21.50 -12.75 4.45
CA THR A 92 -21.81 -13.98 5.17
C THR A 92 -20.64 -14.93 4.90
N THR A 93 -19.90 -15.29 5.94
CA THR A 93 -18.76 -16.21 5.87
C THR A 93 -19.20 -17.68 5.67
N LYS A 94 -20.50 -17.93 5.51
CA LYS A 94 -21.05 -19.26 5.29
C LYS A 94 -21.07 -19.54 3.79
N SER A 95 -20.49 -20.67 3.41
CA SER A 95 -20.51 -21.19 2.03
C SER A 95 -21.93 -21.39 1.50
N THR A 96 -22.92 -21.62 2.36
CA THR A 96 -24.33 -21.82 1.99
C THR A 96 -24.94 -20.59 1.31
N ALA A 97 -24.69 -19.38 1.86
CA ALA A 97 -25.23 -18.14 1.30
C ALA A 97 -24.64 -17.79 -0.08
N PHE A 98 -23.43 -18.29 -0.39
CA PHE A 98 -22.82 -18.13 -1.71
C PHE A 98 -23.59 -18.92 -2.77
N PHE A 99 -23.97 -20.17 -2.48
CA PHE A 99 -24.69 -21.02 -3.43
C PHE A 99 -26.17 -20.65 -3.57
N GLU A 100 -26.80 -20.09 -2.54
CA GLU A 100 -28.17 -19.58 -2.61
C GLU A 100 -28.30 -18.41 -3.60
N ARG A 101 -27.27 -17.57 -3.74
CA ARG A 101 -27.24 -16.45 -4.70
C ARG A 101 -27.07 -16.87 -6.16
N MET A 102 -26.65 -18.12 -6.41
CA MET A 102 -26.36 -18.64 -7.75
C MET A 102 -27.55 -19.40 -8.38
N LYS A 103 -28.66 -19.53 -7.66
CA LYS A 103 -29.94 -20.02 -8.18
C LYS A 103 -30.81 -18.85 -8.60
#